data_AF-A0A3M1XXK9-F1
#
_entry.id   AF-A0A3M1XXK9-F1
#
_cell.length_a   1.000
_cell.length_b   1.000
_cell.length_c   1.000
_cell.angle_alpha   90.00
_cell.angle_beta   90.00
_cell.angle_gamma   90.00
#
_symmetry.space_group_name_H-M   'P 1'
#
loop_
_entity.id
_entity.type
_entity.pdbx_description
1 polymer ?
#
loop_
_entity_poly.entity_id
_entity_poly.type
_entity_poly.pdbx_seq_one_letter_code
_entity_poly.pdbx_strand_id
1 'polypeptide(L)'
;MERISAAENLLIETSPSIWRLLAYDENGEAKETVKAVANAPLIYNASFANTRHLPANGALPTKYICQVVLGWSHQDEAWHLGLLLSQNIADVRGSRWCELVNWPEPDSNVFEGLAYQAGEALANVLQIPFNFIPPRPESIRRPSQQPQSMTLPDLPINVGTWELTSSDNKLELIRTRAWRWSKYRQIAWYVILMVIYAVLSIATIQADLALPNAGTMLPSPEYLPYLGLGIVGILFLMTLYQLYELLFQPNRIEVQPGSIRAFHNHTPRWHKTSDELQAVYVTHVIEHKRRRFIIKHGEINLLSRQGKFKRLLEQAEREDELAPNPDTAVQEFVAELNTASPLTPLQGIALHLAHTLGDLTCIYDQRTK
;
A
#
# COMPACT_ATOMS: atom_id res chain seq x y z
N MET A 1 19.17 -38.27 -26.23
CA MET A 1 18.02 -37.35 -26.15
C MET A 1 17.22 -37.83 -24.97
N GLU A 2 17.15 -37.01 -23.94
CA GLU A 2 16.57 -37.38 -22.65
C GLU A 2 15.16 -36.81 -22.54
N ARG A 3 14.30 -37.52 -21.82
CA ARG A 3 12.87 -37.23 -21.70
C ARG A 3 12.50 -37.11 -20.24
N ILE A 4 11.95 -35.96 -19.88
CA ILE A 4 11.56 -35.63 -18.50
C ILE A 4 10.08 -35.29 -18.50
N SER A 5 9.26 -36.12 -17.84
CA SER A 5 7.83 -35.87 -17.68
C SER A 5 7.60 -34.72 -16.71
N ALA A 6 6.57 -33.93 -16.96
CA ALA A 6 6.12 -32.86 -16.08
C ALA A 6 4.58 -32.85 -15.97
N ALA A 7 4.03 -31.91 -15.20
CA ALA A 7 2.59 -31.81 -14.99
C ALA A 7 1.81 -31.53 -16.28
N GLU A 8 0.49 -31.65 -16.21
CA GLU A 8 -0.43 -31.25 -17.29
C GLU A 8 -0.15 -31.93 -18.64
N ASN A 9 0.28 -33.20 -18.60
CA ASN A 9 0.66 -33.97 -19.80
C ASN A 9 1.77 -33.29 -20.62
N LEU A 10 2.70 -32.61 -19.94
CA LEU A 10 3.87 -32.01 -20.56
C LEU A 10 5.07 -32.97 -20.52
N LEU A 11 5.84 -32.95 -21.59
CA LEU A 11 7.09 -33.70 -21.74
C LEU A 11 8.20 -32.77 -22.20
N ILE A 12 9.31 -32.80 -21.49
CA ILE A 12 10.51 -32.06 -21.87
C ILE A 12 11.46 -33.01 -22.59
N GLU A 13 11.89 -32.64 -23.78
CA GLU A 13 12.98 -33.33 -24.49
C GLU A 13 14.24 -32.48 -24.49
N THR A 14 15.36 -33.06 -24.06
CA THR A 14 16.65 -32.36 -23.98
C THR A 14 17.74 -33.07 -24.79
N SER A 15 18.61 -32.25 -25.35
CA SER A 15 19.81 -32.58 -26.12
C SER A 15 20.82 -31.44 -25.94
N PRO A 16 22.13 -31.64 -26.14
CA PRO A 16 23.13 -30.58 -25.94
C PRO A 16 22.87 -29.27 -26.71
N SER A 17 22.11 -29.31 -27.81
CA SER A 17 21.83 -28.15 -28.66
C SER A 17 20.35 -27.77 -28.76
N ILE A 18 19.45 -28.56 -28.17
CA ILE A 18 18.00 -28.43 -28.33
C ILE A 18 17.29 -28.75 -27.02
N TRP A 19 16.36 -27.90 -26.64
CA TRP A 19 15.41 -28.14 -25.56
C TRP A 19 13.99 -27.93 -26.10
N ARG A 20 13.06 -28.83 -25.81
CA ARG A 20 11.67 -28.74 -26.28
C ARG A 20 10.71 -29.05 -25.15
N LEU A 21 9.62 -28.29 -25.09
CA LEU A 21 8.43 -28.60 -24.31
C LEU A 21 7.36 -29.09 -25.26
N LEU A 22 6.89 -30.31 -25.04
CA LEU A 22 5.82 -30.96 -25.77
C LEU A 22 4.59 -31.06 -24.87
N ALA A 23 3.41 -30.84 -25.42
CA ALA A 23 2.13 -31.11 -24.75
C ALA A 23 1.42 -32.24 -25.51
N TYR A 24 0.94 -33.25 -24.79
CA TYR A 24 0.10 -34.28 -25.40
C TYR A 24 -1.34 -33.78 -25.54
N ASP A 25 -1.92 -33.97 -26.73
CA ASP A 25 -3.34 -33.71 -26.94
C ASP A 25 -4.23 -34.88 -26.51
N GLU A 26 -5.56 -34.72 -26.62
CA GLU A 26 -6.54 -35.75 -26.25
C GLU A 26 -6.38 -37.06 -27.03
N ASN A 27 -5.72 -37.03 -28.20
CA ASN A 27 -5.45 -38.21 -29.03
C ASN A 27 -4.10 -38.87 -28.67
N GLY A 28 -3.36 -38.31 -27.71
CA GLY A 28 -2.03 -38.78 -27.32
C GLY A 28 -0.91 -38.38 -28.28
N GLU A 29 -1.15 -37.41 -29.18
CA GLU A 29 -0.09 -36.87 -30.03
C GLU A 29 0.67 -35.74 -29.33
N ALA A 30 2.00 -35.83 -29.33
CA ALA A 30 2.87 -34.80 -28.75
C ALA A 30 3.02 -33.61 -29.71
N LYS A 31 2.55 -32.44 -29.28
CA LYS A 31 2.68 -31.17 -30.02
C LYS A 31 3.73 -30.28 -29.37
N GLU A 32 4.61 -29.71 -30.19
CA GLU A 32 5.63 -28.78 -29.71
C GLU A 32 4.99 -27.45 -29.27
N THR A 33 5.24 -27.09 -28.02
CA THR A 33 4.71 -25.89 -27.38
C THR A 33 5.77 -24.80 -27.30
N VAL A 34 6.98 -25.18 -26.89
CA VAL A 34 8.14 -24.29 -26.79
C VAL A 34 9.39 -25.03 -27.27
N LYS A 35 10.28 -24.34 -27.97
CA LYS A 35 11.56 -24.88 -28.45
C LYS A 35 12.67 -23.86 -28.32
N ALA A 36 13.74 -24.27 -27.65
CA ALA A 36 15.02 -23.58 -27.65
C ALA A 36 16.01 -24.34 -28.54
N VAL A 37 16.75 -23.59 -29.36
CA VAL A 37 17.89 -24.10 -30.12
C VAL A 37 19.07 -23.18 -29.84
N ALA A 38 20.26 -23.75 -29.72
CA ALA A 38 21.47 -22.95 -29.48
C ALA A 38 21.63 -21.83 -30.51
N ASN A 39 21.91 -20.61 -30.03
CA ASN A 39 22.06 -19.39 -30.83
C ASN A 39 20.82 -18.97 -31.66
N ALA A 40 19.63 -19.48 -31.32
CA ALA A 40 18.37 -19.11 -31.94
C ALA A 40 17.42 -18.45 -30.91
N PRO A 41 16.43 -17.65 -31.36
CA PRO A 41 15.36 -17.21 -30.47
C PRO A 41 14.56 -18.41 -29.94
N LEU A 42 13.98 -18.27 -28.75
CA LEU A 42 13.04 -19.23 -28.20
C LEU A 42 11.76 -19.18 -29.05
N ILE A 43 11.40 -20.30 -29.67
CA ILE A 43 10.19 -20.43 -30.49
C ILE A 43 9.07 -21.00 -29.63
N TYR A 44 7.85 -20.52 -29.81
CA TYR A 44 6.67 -21.01 -29.11
C TYR A 44 5.43 -20.94 -29.99
N ASN A 45 4.45 -21.78 -29.71
CA ASN A 45 3.20 -21.80 -30.44
C ASN A 45 2.24 -20.68 -29.97
N ALA A 46 1.19 -20.42 -30.75
CA ALA A 46 0.24 -19.34 -30.47
C ALA A 46 -0.55 -19.57 -29.16
N SER A 47 -0.87 -20.81 -28.81
CA SER A 47 -1.59 -21.12 -27.57
C SER A 47 -0.76 -20.75 -26.35
N PHE A 48 0.52 -21.13 -26.34
CA PHE A 48 1.46 -20.77 -25.29
C PHE A 48 1.67 -19.26 -25.22
N ALA A 49 1.78 -18.61 -26.38
CA ALA A 49 1.92 -17.16 -26.45
C ALA A 49 0.74 -16.44 -25.78
N ASN A 50 -0.49 -16.87 -26.07
CA ASN A 50 -1.70 -16.26 -25.53
C ASN A 50 -1.81 -16.46 -24.02
N THR A 51 -1.62 -17.68 -23.53
CA THR A 51 -1.71 -17.99 -22.09
C THR A 51 -0.65 -17.25 -21.27
N ARG A 52 0.54 -17.06 -21.83
CA ARG A 52 1.66 -16.40 -21.14
C ARG A 52 1.86 -14.94 -21.58
N HIS A 53 0.90 -14.35 -22.30
CA HIS A 53 0.95 -12.98 -22.83
C HIS A 53 2.30 -12.62 -23.48
N LEU A 54 2.84 -13.54 -24.28
CA LEU A 54 4.06 -13.33 -25.07
C LEU A 54 3.73 -12.66 -26.42
N PRO A 55 4.72 -12.05 -27.09
CA PRO A 55 4.53 -11.48 -28.42
C PRO A 55 3.94 -12.48 -29.42
N ALA A 56 2.98 -12.03 -30.24
CA ALA A 56 2.27 -12.88 -31.20
C ALA A 56 3.14 -13.39 -32.37
N ASN A 57 4.40 -12.95 -32.47
CA ASN A 57 5.33 -13.37 -33.52
C ASN A 57 5.89 -14.79 -33.33
N GLY A 58 5.55 -15.47 -32.23
CA GLY A 58 5.96 -16.85 -31.95
C GLY A 58 7.46 -17.03 -31.66
N ALA A 59 8.19 -15.93 -31.44
CA ALA A 59 9.63 -15.95 -31.23
C ALA A 59 10.06 -14.91 -30.18
N LEU A 60 10.83 -15.36 -29.19
CA LEU A 60 11.39 -14.52 -28.13
C LEU A 60 12.92 -14.52 -28.26
N PRO A 61 13.51 -13.41 -28.73
CA PRO A 61 14.96 -13.25 -28.76
C PRO A 61 15.59 -13.45 -27.38
N THR A 62 16.70 -14.19 -27.32
CA THR A 62 17.45 -14.49 -26.09
C THR A 62 17.86 -13.25 -25.31
N LYS A 63 18.12 -12.12 -25.98
CA LYS A 63 18.40 -10.82 -25.33
C LYS A 63 17.29 -10.31 -24.40
N TYR A 64 16.07 -10.82 -24.54
CA TYR A 64 14.95 -10.48 -23.65
C TYR A 64 14.77 -11.47 -22.50
N ILE A 65 15.59 -12.50 -22.42
CA ILE A 65 15.59 -13.51 -21.38
C ILE A 65 16.81 -13.23 -20.49
N CYS A 66 16.58 -12.84 -19.24
CA CYS A 66 17.66 -12.53 -18.31
C CYS A 66 18.29 -13.79 -17.72
N GLN A 67 17.47 -14.78 -17.36
CA GLN A 67 17.91 -16.04 -16.76
C GLN A 67 16.80 -17.10 -16.82
N VAL A 68 17.20 -18.36 -16.73
CA VAL A 68 16.30 -19.49 -16.41
C VAL A 68 16.24 -19.61 -14.90
N VAL A 69 15.04 -19.76 -14.34
CA VAL A 69 14.86 -19.95 -12.90
C VAL A 69 14.07 -21.23 -12.64
N LEU A 70 14.58 -22.01 -11.69
CA LEU A 70 13.86 -23.12 -11.08
C LEU A 70 13.67 -22.81 -9.61
N GLY A 71 12.43 -22.85 -9.12
CA GLY A 71 12.13 -22.59 -7.72
C GLY A 71 10.99 -23.44 -7.20
N TRP A 72 11.09 -23.81 -5.93
CA TRP A 72 10.02 -24.48 -5.21
C TRP A 72 9.01 -23.47 -4.67
N SER A 73 7.73 -23.71 -4.94
CA SER A 73 6.63 -22.98 -4.34
C SER A 73 5.97 -23.82 -3.26
N HIS A 74 5.94 -23.27 -2.04
CA HIS A 74 5.24 -23.90 -0.91
C HIS A 74 3.71 -23.66 -0.93
N GLN A 75 3.21 -22.77 -1.79
CA GLN A 75 1.77 -22.43 -1.82
C GLN A 75 0.94 -23.53 -2.50
N ASP A 76 1.50 -24.10 -3.55
CA ASP A 76 0.92 -25.15 -4.39
C ASP A 76 1.78 -26.42 -4.41
N GLU A 77 2.81 -26.46 -3.55
CA GLU A 77 3.68 -27.62 -3.33
C GLU A 77 4.24 -28.17 -4.66
N ALA A 78 4.87 -27.28 -5.43
CA ALA A 78 5.33 -27.59 -6.76
C ALA A 78 6.70 -26.95 -7.09
N TRP A 79 7.48 -27.66 -7.90
CA TRP A 79 8.63 -27.07 -8.59
C TRP A 79 8.15 -26.32 -9.82
N HIS A 80 8.57 -25.06 -9.99
CA HIS A 80 8.27 -24.28 -11.20
C HIS A 80 9.55 -23.95 -11.95
N LEU A 81 9.58 -24.30 -13.23
CA LEU A 81 10.62 -23.91 -14.18
C LEU A 81 10.08 -22.80 -15.09
N GLY A 82 10.83 -21.71 -15.19
CA GLY A 82 10.43 -20.57 -15.98
C GLY A 82 11.58 -19.65 -16.38
N LEU A 83 11.22 -18.60 -17.07
CA LEU A 83 12.12 -17.56 -17.58
C LEU A 83 11.88 -16.26 -16.82
N LEU A 84 12.97 -15.60 -16.42
CA LEU A 84 12.91 -14.21 -15.99
C LEU A 84 13.15 -13.30 -17.20
N LEU A 85 12.13 -12.56 -17.59
CA LEU A 85 12.19 -11.68 -18.76
C LEU A 85 12.71 -10.29 -18.42
N SER A 86 13.24 -9.60 -19.43
CA SER A 86 13.70 -8.21 -19.29
C SER A 86 12.51 -7.25 -19.14
N GLN A 87 12.80 -6.05 -18.60
CA GLN A 87 11.77 -5.07 -18.25
C GLN A 87 10.86 -4.72 -19.44
N ASN A 88 11.41 -4.57 -20.64
CA ASN A 88 10.65 -4.21 -21.84
C ASN A 88 9.51 -5.21 -22.14
N ILE A 89 9.77 -6.51 -22.07
CA ILE A 89 8.73 -7.53 -22.27
C ILE A 89 7.80 -7.62 -21.04
N ALA A 90 8.33 -7.35 -19.85
CA ALA A 90 7.56 -7.39 -18.62
C ALA A 90 6.53 -6.27 -18.52
N ASP A 91 6.83 -5.06 -18.99
CA ASP A 91 5.92 -3.91 -18.95
C ASP A 91 4.64 -4.17 -19.78
N VAL A 92 4.75 -4.90 -20.88
CA VAL A 92 3.60 -5.28 -21.73
C VAL A 92 2.81 -6.43 -21.11
N ARG A 93 3.49 -7.38 -20.45
CA ARG A 93 2.87 -8.57 -19.84
C ARG A 93 2.28 -8.32 -18.45
N GLY A 94 2.79 -7.35 -17.71
CA GLY A 94 2.47 -7.12 -16.30
C GLY A 94 3.25 -7.98 -15.31
N SER A 95 4.22 -8.79 -15.76
CA SER A 95 5.10 -9.58 -14.88
C SER A 95 6.46 -9.81 -15.52
N ARG A 96 7.52 -10.03 -14.73
CA ARG A 96 8.83 -10.49 -15.24
C ARG A 96 8.94 -12.01 -15.29
N TRP A 97 8.10 -12.72 -14.54
CA TRP A 97 8.07 -14.18 -14.50
C TRP A 97 7.27 -14.75 -15.67
N CYS A 98 7.84 -15.71 -16.39
CA CYS A 98 7.17 -16.47 -17.44
C CYS A 98 7.43 -17.95 -17.19
N GLU A 99 6.54 -18.60 -16.46
CA GLU A 99 6.60 -20.03 -16.21
C GLU A 99 6.41 -20.83 -17.50
N LEU A 100 7.20 -21.89 -17.63
CA LEU A 100 7.15 -22.83 -18.74
C LEU A 100 6.40 -24.10 -18.33
N VAL A 101 6.72 -24.63 -17.14
CA VAL A 101 6.28 -25.95 -16.68
C VAL A 101 6.43 -26.08 -15.16
N ASN A 102 5.66 -26.97 -14.56
CA ASN A 102 5.77 -27.29 -13.14
C ASN A 102 5.68 -28.80 -12.85
N TRP A 103 6.01 -29.18 -11.61
CA TRP A 103 5.91 -30.53 -11.05
C TRP A 103 5.23 -30.46 -9.68
N PRO A 104 3.90 -30.68 -9.60
CA PRO A 104 3.16 -30.69 -8.35
C PRO A 104 3.39 -31.99 -7.62
N GLU A 105 3.98 -31.92 -6.43
CA GLU A 105 4.24 -33.07 -5.56
C GLU A 105 4.54 -32.54 -4.16
N PRO A 106 3.86 -32.96 -3.09
CA PRO A 106 4.14 -32.48 -1.73
C PRO A 106 5.60 -32.62 -1.26
N ASP A 107 6.30 -33.69 -1.68
CA ASP A 107 7.71 -33.90 -1.32
C ASP A 107 8.65 -33.25 -2.35
N SER A 108 9.31 -32.17 -1.94
CA SER A 108 10.23 -31.41 -2.78
C SER A 108 11.40 -32.23 -3.33
N ASN A 109 11.78 -33.33 -2.67
CA ASN A 109 12.94 -34.12 -3.08
C ASN A 109 12.66 -35.02 -4.29
N VAL A 110 11.38 -35.35 -4.57
CA VAL A 110 11.00 -36.34 -5.59
C VAL A 110 11.39 -35.87 -6.99
N PHE A 111 11.07 -34.62 -7.33
CA PHE A 111 11.30 -34.06 -8.67
C PHE A 111 12.46 -33.07 -8.73
N GLU A 112 13.14 -32.76 -7.61
CA GLU A 112 14.23 -31.77 -7.58
C GLU A 112 15.31 -32.07 -8.62
N GLY A 113 15.83 -33.29 -8.67
CA GLY A 113 16.88 -33.68 -9.62
C GLY A 113 16.44 -33.56 -11.08
N LEU A 114 15.22 -34.02 -11.39
CA LEU A 114 14.65 -33.96 -12.74
C LEU A 114 14.39 -32.52 -13.18
N ALA A 115 13.80 -31.71 -12.29
CA ALA A 115 13.52 -30.31 -12.57
C ALA A 115 14.82 -29.51 -12.72
N TYR A 116 15.83 -29.77 -11.87
CA TYR A 116 17.15 -29.16 -11.94
C TYR A 116 17.80 -29.45 -13.29
N GLN A 117 17.83 -30.73 -13.69
CA GLN A 117 18.38 -31.17 -14.96
C GLN A 117 17.67 -30.52 -16.15
N ALA A 118 16.33 -30.41 -16.11
CA ALA A 118 15.55 -29.76 -17.16
C ALA A 118 15.88 -28.25 -17.27
N GLY A 119 16.02 -27.56 -16.14
CA GLY A 119 16.36 -26.13 -16.08
C GLY A 119 17.80 -25.84 -16.50
N GLU A 120 18.75 -26.63 -16.03
CA GLU A 120 20.16 -26.54 -16.41
C GLU A 120 20.35 -26.81 -17.91
N ALA A 121 19.69 -27.82 -18.46
CA ALA A 121 19.72 -28.10 -19.90
C ALA A 121 19.16 -26.92 -20.72
N LEU A 122 18.06 -26.30 -20.29
CA LEU A 122 17.50 -25.13 -20.96
C LEU A 122 18.45 -23.93 -20.93
N ALA A 123 19.04 -23.64 -19.77
CA ALA A 123 20.00 -22.56 -19.59
C ALA A 123 21.24 -22.75 -20.46
N ASN A 124 21.74 -23.98 -20.55
CA ASN A 124 22.86 -24.37 -21.41
C ASN A 124 22.52 -24.18 -22.90
N VAL A 125 21.33 -24.59 -23.35
CA VAL A 125 20.92 -24.40 -24.76
C VAL A 125 20.78 -22.91 -25.09
N LEU A 126 20.21 -22.12 -24.18
CA LEU A 126 20.01 -20.68 -24.39
C LEU A 126 21.26 -19.84 -24.13
N GLN A 127 22.31 -20.42 -23.54
CA GLN A 127 23.55 -19.73 -23.12
C GLN A 127 23.26 -18.53 -22.20
N ILE A 128 22.37 -18.72 -21.22
CA ILE A 128 21.99 -17.72 -20.21
C ILE A 128 22.16 -18.28 -18.80
N PRO A 129 22.25 -17.43 -17.77
CA PRO A 129 22.38 -17.90 -16.39
C PRO A 129 21.23 -18.80 -15.95
N PHE A 130 21.56 -19.84 -15.17
CA PHE A 130 20.61 -20.66 -14.44
C PHE A 130 20.61 -20.26 -12.97
N ASN A 131 19.43 -19.99 -12.42
CA ASN A 131 19.24 -19.68 -11.01
C ASN A 131 18.36 -20.74 -10.35
N PHE A 132 18.95 -21.54 -9.47
CA PHE A 132 18.26 -22.54 -8.68
C PHE A 132 17.92 -22.00 -7.30
N ILE A 133 16.65 -22.03 -6.94
CA ILE A 133 16.14 -21.61 -5.62
C ILE A 133 15.73 -22.88 -4.86
N PRO A 134 16.55 -23.36 -3.91
CA PRO A 134 16.26 -24.58 -3.17
C PRO A 134 15.00 -24.42 -2.30
N PRO A 135 14.30 -25.53 -1.97
CA PRO A 135 13.19 -25.49 -1.03
C PRO A 135 13.74 -24.98 0.31
N ARG A 136 13.04 -24.01 0.91
CA ARG A 136 13.49 -23.48 2.20
C ARG A 136 13.18 -24.54 3.26
N PRO A 137 14.17 -24.99 4.06
CA PRO A 137 13.91 -25.92 5.14
C PRO A 137 12.86 -25.30 6.07
N GLU A 138 11.89 -26.09 6.54
CA GLU A 138 10.80 -25.60 7.37
C GLU A 138 11.28 -24.82 8.61
N SER A 139 12.49 -25.13 9.10
CA SER A 139 13.15 -24.45 10.22
C SER A 139 13.67 -23.04 9.91
N ILE A 140 13.88 -22.69 8.63
CA ILE A 140 14.22 -21.34 8.14
C ILE A 140 13.00 -20.76 7.38
N ARG A 141 11.79 -21.19 7.76
CA ARG A 141 10.60 -20.37 7.53
C ARG A 141 10.83 -19.04 8.26
N ARG A 142 10.88 -17.92 7.53
CA ARG A 142 10.06 -16.79 8.01
C ARG A 142 8.67 -17.39 8.10
N PRO A 143 8.04 -17.42 9.28
CA PRO A 143 6.85 -18.23 9.52
C PRO A 143 5.84 -17.94 8.43
N SER A 144 5.70 -18.87 7.48
CA SER A 144 4.52 -18.98 6.66
C SER A 144 3.41 -19.22 7.66
N GLN A 145 2.53 -18.24 7.76
CA GLN A 145 1.35 -18.24 8.59
C GLN A 145 0.58 -19.54 8.34
N GLN A 146 0.82 -20.54 9.21
CA GLN A 146 -0.30 -21.29 9.75
C GLN A 146 -1.34 -20.25 10.19
N PRO A 147 -2.65 -20.49 10.04
CA PRO A 147 -3.66 -19.65 10.67
C PRO A 147 -3.54 -19.80 12.18
N GLN A 148 -2.47 -19.25 12.76
CA GLN A 148 -2.52 -18.63 14.06
C GLN A 148 -3.74 -17.73 13.96
N SER A 149 -4.72 -17.95 14.84
CA SER A 149 -5.83 -17.04 15.06
C SER A 149 -5.33 -15.61 14.84
N MET A 150 -5.64 -15.03 13.68
CA MET A 150 -4.98 -13.83 13.18
C MET A 150 -5.40 -12.68 14.08
N THR A 151 -4.59 -12.42 15.10
CA THR A 151 -4.95 -11.49 16.15
C THR A 151 -4.76 -10.08 15.62
N LEU A 152 -5.86 -9.31 15.63
CA LEU A 152 -5.82 -7.87 15.43
C LEU A 152 -4.74 -7.24 16.33
N PRO A 153 -4.05 -6.17 15.89
CA PRO A 153 -3.01 -5.53 16.69
C PRO A 153 -3.52 -5.20 18.09
N ASP A 154 -2.68 -5.43 19.10
CA ASP A 154 -3.05 -5.22 20.48
C ASP A 154 -3.47 -3.78 20.74
N LEU A 155 -4.52 -3.61 21.55
CA LEU A 155 -4.98 -2.32 22.01
C LEU A 155 -4.19 -1.93 23.27
N PRO A 156 -3.84 -0.65 23.48
CA PRO A 156 -4.31 0.53 22.73
C PRO A 156 -3.46 0.86 21.48
N ILE A 157 -4.12 1.40 20.45
CA ILE A 157 -3.45 1.85 19.21
C ILE A 157 -3.48 3.38 19.15
N ASN A 158 -2.31 4.00 19.05
CA ASN A 158 -2.15 5.45 18.99
C ASN A 158 -1.88 5.92 17.56
N VAL A 159 -2.67 6.90 17.09
CA VAL A 159 -2.54 7.49 15.75
C VAL A 159 -2.66 9.00 15.82
N GLY A 160 -1.51 9.68 15.88
CA GLY A 160 -1.40 11.13 15.97
C GLY A 160 -2.17 11.71 17.16
N THR A 161 -3.37 12.24 16.90
CA THR A 161 -4.23 12.88 17.92
C THR A 161 -5.35 11.99 18.44
N TRP A 162 -5.37 10.72 18.03
CA TRP A 162 -6.38 9.74 18.41
C TRP A 162 -5.74 8.53 19.07
N GLU A 163 -6.48 7.95 20.01
CA GLU A 163 -6.12 6.72 20.69
C GLU A 163 -7.34 5.78 20.64
N LEU A 164 -7.13 4.56 20.16
CA LEU A 164 -8.13 3.49 20.16
C LEU A 164 -7.92 2.63 21.41
N THR A 165 -8.93 2.58 22.27
CA THR A 165 -8.95 1.74 23.47
C THR A 165 -10.14 0.78 23.43
N SER A 166 -10.05 -0.35 24.14
CA SER A 166 -11.19 -1.22 24.42
C SER A 166 -11.66 -0.99 25.84
N SER A 167 -12.95 -0.76 26.03
CA SER A 167 -13.60 -0.59 27.34
C SER A 167 -14.94 -1.32 27.28
N ASP A 168 -15.24 -2.21 28.23
CA ASP A 168 -16.57 -2.83 28.38
C ASP A 168 -17.24 -3.33 27.08
N ASN A 169 -16.54 -4.13 26.28
CA ASN A 169 -17.01 -4.66 24.98
C ASN A 169 -17.34 -3.61 23.89
N LYS A 170 -16.87 -2.37 24.04
CA LYS A 170 -16.90 -1.34 23.01
C LYS A 170 -15.49 -0.86 22.72
N LEU A 171 -15.27 -0.47 21.46
CA LEU A 171 -14.06 0.26 21.08
C LEU A 171 -14.33 1.76 21.20
N GLU A 172 -13.43 2.48 21.83
CA GLU A 172 -13.49 3.93 21.97
C GLU A 172 -12.28 4.56 21.29
N LEU A 173 -12.54 5.41 20.30
CA LEU A 173 -11.57 6.33 19.73
C LEU A 173 -11.68 7.66 20.47
N ILE A 174 -10.65 8.02 21.24
CA ILE A 174 -10.63 9.21 22.06
C ILE A 174 -9.56 10.16 21.54
N ARG A 175 -9.88 11.46 21.46
CA ARG A 175 -8.86 12.47 21.16
C ARG A 175 -7.91 12.66 22.33
N THR A 176 -6.62 12.60 22.05
CA THR A 176 -5.56 12.75 23.06
C THR A 176 -5.62 14.15 23.69
N ARG A 177 -5.13 14.25 24.94
CA ARG A 177 -5.02 15.53 25.64
C ARG A 177 -4.09 16.51 24.89
N ALA A 178 -3.10 15.98 24.18
CA ALA A 178 -2.16 16.75 23.36
C ALA A 178 -2.88 17.59 22.28
N TRP A 179 -3.91 17.05 21.64
CA TRP A 179 -4.71 17.79 20.66
C TRP A 179 -5.37 19.04 21.26
N ARG A 180 -6.04 18.88 22.41
CA ARG A 180 -6.69 20.01 23.10
C ARG A 180 -5.67 21.08 23.50
N TRP A 181 -4.54 20.68 24.08
CA TRP A 181 -3.47 21.62 24.44
C TRP A 181 -2.86 22.33 23.23
N SER A 182 -2.68 21.63 22.11
CA SER A 182 -2.18 22.23 20.88
C SER A 182 -3.12 23.34 20.38
N LYS A 183 -4.44 23.08 20.39
CA LYS A 183 -5.47 24.07 20.00
C LYS A 183 -5.51 25.26 20.96
N TYR A 184 -5.48 25.03 22.28
CA TYR A 184 -5.44 26.12 23.26
C TYR A 184 -4.18 26.99 23.10
N ARG A 185 -3.03 26.38 22.85
CA ARG A 185 -1.77 27.12 22.61
C ARG A 185 -1.84 27.95 21.34
N GLN A 186 -2.39 27.41 20.25
CA GLN A 186 -2.60 28.17 19.00
C GLN A 186 -3.54 29.35 19.21
N ILE A 187 -4.68 29.14 19.89
CA ILE A 187 -5.62 30.20 20.25
C ILE A 187 -4.95 31.28 21.09
N ALA A 188 -4.25 30.89 22.17
CA ALA A 188 -3.54 31.83 23.04
C ALA A 188 -2.49 32.64 22.26
N TRP A 189 -1.74 31.98 21.37
CA TRP A 189 -0.75 32.64 20.52
C TRP A 189 -1.38 33.65 19.56
N TYR A 190 -2.48 33.29 18.89
CA TYR A 190 -3.19 34.22 18.00
C TYR A 190 -3.79 35.40 18.75
N VAL A 191 -4.33 35.18 19.95
CA VAL A 191 -4.84 36.25 20.81
C VAL A 191 -3.71 37.20 21.22
N ILE A 192 -2.54 36.68 21.60
CA ILE A 192 -1.36 37.50 21.94
C ILE A 192 -0.94 38.37 20.75
N LEU A 193 -0.77 37.75 19.57
CA LEU A 193 -0.40 38.49 18.34
C LEU A 193 -1.45 39.54 17.99
N MET A 194 -2.73 39.20 18.09
CA MET A 194 -3.85 40.11 17.84
C MET A 194 -3.77 41.35 18.74
N VAL A 195 -3.49 41.17 20.04
CA VAL A 195 -3.31 42.29 20.99
C VAL A 195 -2.09 43.14 20.61
N ILE A 196 -0.96 42.52 20.30
CA ILE A 196 0.27 43.24 19.91
C ILE A 196 0.02 44.08 18.65
N TYR A 197 -0.54 43.50 17.60
CA TYR A 197 -0.83 44.22 16.36
C TYR A 197 -1.88 45.32 16.56
N ALA A 198 -2.90 45.09 17.39
CA ALA A 198 -3.89 46.11 17.72
C ALA A 198 -3.24 47.30 18.45
N VAL A 199 -2.43 47.04 19.49
CA VAL A 199 -1.74 48.09 20.24
C VAL A 199 -0.76 48.86 19.35
N LEU A 200 0.05 48.17 18.53
CA LEU A 200 0.97 48.81 17.60
C LEU A 200 0.24 49.67 16.58
N SER A 201 -0.87 49.18 16.02
CA SER A 201 -1.66 49.92 15.03
C SER A 201 -2.28 51.18 15.65
N ILE A 202 -2.87 51.07 16.84
CA ILE A 202 -3.47 52.19 17.56
C ILE A 202 -2.39 53.20 17.98
N ALA A 203 -1.27 52.74 18.54
CA ALA A 203 -0.17 53.61 18.95
C ALA A 203 0.43 54.36 17.75
N THR A 204 0.53 53.71 16.58
CA THR A 204 1.03 54.37 15.35
C THR A 204 0.06 55.45 14.85
N ILE A 205 -1.25 55.22 14.94
CA ILE A 205 -2.28 56.22 14.60
C ILE A 205 -2.24 57.40 15.58
N GLN A 206 -2.05 57.14 16.87
CA GLN A 206 -2.10 58.17 17.92
C GLN A 206 -0.83 59.01 18.04
N ALA A 207 0.34 58.41 17.85
CA ALA A 207 1.62 59.07 18.10
C ALA A 207 2.08 59.96 16.95
N ASP A 208 1.27 60.12 15.89
CA ASP A 208 1.58 60.90 14.68
C ASP A 208 3.04 60.63 14.22
N LEU A 209 3.40 59.34 14.22
CA LEU A 209 4.75 58.87 13.94
C LEU A 209 5.05 59.19 12.47
N ALA A 210 5.58 60.39 12.25
CA ALA A 210 6.21 60.81 11.01
C ALA A 210 7.44 59.92 10.80
N LEU A 211 7.21 58.71 10.28
CA LEU A 211 8.26 57.83 9.78
C LEU A 211 9.03 58.65 8.75
N PRO A 212 10.33 58.95 8.97
CA PRO A 212 11.09 59.72 7.99
C PRO A 212 10.99 58.99 6.66
N ASN A 213 10.68 59.73 5.59
CA ASN A 213 10.65 59.25 4.21
C ASN A 213 12.06 58.80 3.79
N ALA A 214 12.53 57.69 4.35
CA ALA A 214 13.87 57.17 4.18
C ALA A 214 13.89 56.31 2.92
N GLY A 215 13.77 56.96 1.75
CA GLY A 215 14.26 56.53 0.42
C GLY A 215 14.10 55.08 -0.05
N THR A 216 13.32 54.25 0.64
CA THR A 216 13.17 52.82 0.42
C THR A 216 11.77 52.56 -0.11
N MET A 217 11.69 51.72 -1.14
CA MET A 217 10.55 51.50 -2.05
C MET A 217 9.30 50.86 -1.39
N LEU A 218 8.85 51.34 -0.23
CA LEU A 218 7.59 50.92 0.37
C LEU A 218 6.48 51.92 -0.03
N PRO A 219 5.38 51.46 -0.64
CA PRO A 219 4.25 52.32 -1.00
C PRO A 219 3.65 52.93 0.27
N SER A 220 3.68 54.27 0.36
CA SER A 220 3.08 55.17 1.36
C SER A 220 2.90 54.60 2.78
N PRO A 221 3.75 55.00 3.75
CA PRO A 221 3.77 54.47 5.12
C PRO A 221 2.45 54.67 5.90
N GLU A 222 1.58 55.56 5.44
CA GLU A 222 0.24 55.81 5.97
C GLU A 222 -0.66 54.57 5.99
N TYR A 223 -0.40 53.56 5.15
CA TYR A 223 -1.19 52.32 5.12
C TYR A 223 -0.80 51.30 6.19
N LEU A 224 0.37 51.43 6.81
CA LEU A 224 0.90 50.43 7.75
C LEU A 224 -0.02 50.17 8.97
N PRO A 225 -0.62 51.19 9.62
CA PRO A 225 -1.52 50.95 10.74
C PRO A 225 -2.80 50.22 10.32
N TYR A 226 -3.34 50.54 9.14
CA TYR A 226 -4.54 49.87 8.60
C TYR A 226 -4.25 48.43 8.20
N LEU A 227 -3.05 48.15 7.67
CA LEU A 227 -2.59 46.79 7.42
C LEU A 227 -2.52 45.98 8.73
N GLY A 228 -2.00 46.59 9.80
CA GLY A 228 -1.97 45.99 11.13
C GLY A 228 -3.37 45.64 11.65
N LEU A 229 -4.36 46.53 11.49
CA LEU A 229 -5.76 46.23 11.79
C LEU A 229 -6.35 45.13 10.90
N GLY A 230 -5.96 45.07 9.62
CA GLY A 230 -6.32 43.98 8.73
C GLY A 230 -5.82 42.62 9.23
N ILE A 231 -4.57 42.55 9.68
CA ILE A 231 -3.99 41.34 10.30
C ILE A 231 -4.74 40.96 11.57
N VAL A 232 -5.11 41.94 12.42
CA VAL A 232 -5.95 41.72 13.61
C VAL A 232 -7.28 41.05 13.22
N GLY A 233 -7.95 41.54 12.18
CA GLY A 233 -9.19 40.96 11.67
C GLY A 233 -9.02 39.50 11.22
N ILE A 234 -7.94 39.19 10.50
CA ILE A 234 -7.64 37.82 10.06
C ILE A 234 -7.36 36.91 11.28
N LEU A 235 -6.53 37.36 12.22
CA LEU A 235 -6.21 36.59 13.44
C LEU A 235 -7.45 36.33 14.29
N PHE A 236 -8.37 37.29 14.35
CA PHE A 236 -9.66 37.13 15.02
C PHE A 236 -10.50 36.02 14.36
N LEU A 237 -10.63 36.04 13.03
CA LEU A 237 -11.36 34.99 12.29
C LEU A 237 -10.71 33.61 12.47
N MET A 238 -9.38 33.52 12.42
CA MET A 238 -8.67 32.27 12.68
C MET A 238 -8.90 31.76 14.10
N THR A 239 -8.87 32.65 15.10
CA THR A 239 -9.19 32.31 16.50
C THR A 239 -10.62 31.78 16.64
N LEU A 240 -11.60 32.44 16.03
CA LEU A 240 -12.99 31.99 16.03
C LEU A 240 -13.13 30.62 15.37
N TYR A 241 -12.44 30.38 14.25
CA TYR A 241 -12.44 29.08 13.59
C TYR A 241 -11.87 27.97 14.48
N GLN A 242 -10.74 28.21 15.16
CA GLN A 242 -10.18 27.24 16.10
C GLN A 242 -11.11 26.95 17.29
N LEU A 243 -11.81 27.98 17.79
CA LEU A 243 -12.80 27.81 18.85
C LEU A 243 -14.01 27.02 18.36
N TYR A 244 -14.48 27.29 17.15
CA TYR A 244 -15.53 26.53 16.49
C TYR A 244 -15.13 25.05 16.36
N GLU A 245 -13.91 24.74 15.90
CA GLU A 245 -13.44 23.36 15.85
C GLU A 245 -13.44 22.70 17.23
N LEU A 246 -12.99 23.42 18.28
CA LEU A 246 -12.96 22.91 19.64
C LEU A 246 -14.36 22.58 20.19
N LEU A 247 -15.38 23.36 19.83
CA LEU A 247 -16.76 23.24 20.32
C LEU A 247 -17.63 22.26 19.51
N PHE A 248 -17.33 22.08 18.22
CA PHE A 248 -18.20 21.32 17.33
C PHE A 248 -17.60 20.01 16.84
N GLN A 249 -16.27 19.84 16.83
CA GLN A 249 -15.68 18.57 16.39
C GLN A 249 -15.88 17.46 17.44
N PRO A 250 -16.22 16.23 17.00
CA PRO A 250 -16.26 15.07 17.90
C PRO A 250 -14.90 14.83 18.56
N ASN A 251 -14.93 14.51 19.85
CA ASN A 251 -13.74 14.17 20.64
C ASN A 251 -13.72 12.70 21.09
N ARG A 252 -14.83 11.99 20.89
CA ARG A 252 -14.97 10.57 21.20
C ARG A 252 -15.83 9.90 20.14
N ILE A 253 -15.40 8.74 19.65
CA ILE A 253 -16.19 7.89 18.77
C ILE A 253 -16.28 6.53 19.47
N GLU A 254 -17.50 6.07 19.72
CA GLU A 254 -17.77 4.76 20.30
C GLU A 254 -18.23 3.82 19.20
N VAL A 255 -17.65 2.62 19.17
CA VAL A 255 -17.97 1.58 18.20
C VAL A 255 -18.39 0.36 19.01
N GLN A 256 -19.63 -0.06 18.78
CA GLN A 256 -20.23 -1.22 19.40
C GLN A 256 -20.56 -2.24 18.30
N PRO A 257 -20.77 -3.52 18.66
CA PRO A 257 -21.30 -4.50 17.71
C PRO A 257 -22.52 -3.95 16.97
N GLY A 258 -22.38 -3.74 15.66
CA GLY A 258 -23.46 -3.26 14.78
C GLY A 258 -23.75 -1.75 14.80
N SER A 259 -23.03 -0.92 15.55
CA SER A 259 -23.23 0.54 15.48
C SER A 259 -22.00 1.38 15.82
N ILE A 260 -21.93 2.57 15.23
CA ILE A 260 -20.90 3.57 15.51
C ILE A 260 -21.53 4.93 15.80
N ARG A 261 -21.06 5.57 16.87
CA ARG A 261 -21.57 6.85 17.37
C ARG A 261 -20.42 7.81 17.61
N ALA A 262 -20.55 9.04 17.13
CA ALA A 262 -19.62 10.09 17.47
C ALA A 262 -20.24 11.06 18.47
N PHE A 263 -19.46 11.40 19.48
CA PHE A 263 -19.83 12.30 20.55
C PHE A 263 -18.92 13.53 20.54
N HIS A 264 -19.52 14.66 20.92
CA HIS A 264 -18.79 15.80 21.43
C HIS A 264 -19.11 15.89 22.93
N ASN A 265 -18.14 15.56 23.76
CA ASN A 265 -18.32 15.32 25.19
C ASN A 265 -19.39 14.25 25.42
N HIS A 266 -20.54 14.61 25.98
CA HIS A 266 -21.67 13.70 26.23
C HIS A 266 -22.79 13.82 25.18
N THR A 267 -22.67 14.75 24.23
CA THR A 267 -23.73 14.99 23.24
C THR A 267 -23.45 14.18 21.96
N PRO A 268 -24.37 13.30 21.52
CA PRO A 268 -24.22 12.58 20.26
C PRO A 268 -24.31 13.56 19.09
N ARG A 269 -23.34 13.50 18.18
CA ARG A 269 -23.30 14.33 16.97
C ARG A 269 -23.84 13.60 15.76
N TRP A 270 -23.54 12.30 15.64
CA TRP A 270 -24.08 11.45 14.59
C TRP A 270 -23.98 9.97 15.00
N HIS A 271 -24.82 9.15 14.35
CA HIS A 271 -24.93 7.71 14.58
C HIS A 271 -25.10 7.02 13.22
N LYS A 272 -24.47 5.85 13.07
CA LYS A 272 -24.62 4.94 11.93
C LYS A 272 -24.72 3.51 12.43
N THR A 273 -25.61 2.72 11.84
CA THR A 273 -25.71 1.27 12.07
C THR A 273 -24.90 0.52 11.03
N SER A 274 -24.49 -0.71 11.32
CA SER A 274 -23.78 -1.59 10.39
C SER A 274 -24.57 -1.81 9.09
N ASP A 275 -25.91 -1.87 9.17
CA ASP A 275 -26.78 -2.06 8.00
C ASP A 275 -26.73 -0.89 7.00
N GLU A 276 -26.40 0.32 7.46
CA GLU A 276 -26.22 1.49 6.60
C GLU A 276 -24.82 1.56 5.96
N LEU A 277 -23.89 0.76 6.47
CA LEU A 277 -22.49 0.73 6.07
C LEU A 277 -22.25 -0.42 5.09
N GLN A 278 -21.27 -0.21 4.22
CA GLN A 278 -20.84 -1.17 3.22
C GLN A 278 -19.38 -1.60 3.48
N ALA A 279 -18.49 -0.64 3.73
CA ALA A 279 -17.07 -0.91 3.92
C ALA A 279 -16.40 0.18 4.76
N VAL A 280 -15.26 -0.17 5.35
CA VAL A 280 -14.33 0.78 5.99
C VAL A 280 -13.15 1.00 5.05
N TYR A 281 -12.86 2.24 4.72
CA TYR A 281 -11.74 2.63 3.87
C TYR A 281 -10.62 3.21 4.70
N VAL A 282 -9.39 2.80 4.41
CA VAL A 282 -8.16 3.43 4.86
C VAL A 282 -7.46 3.98 3.65
N THR A 283 -7.25 5.28 3.63
CA THR A 283 -6.52 5.93 2.54
C THR A 283 -5.19 6.45 3.06
N HIS A 284 -4.09 6.08 2.39
CA HIS A 284 -2.79 6.70 2.59
C HIS A 284 -2.33 7.41 1.33
N VAL A 285 -1.84 8.64 1.50
CA VAL A 285 -1.06 9.34 0.48
C VAL A 285 0.41 9.22 0.86
N ILE A 286 1.15 8.46 0.06
CA ILE A 286 2.58 8.22 0.28
C ILE A 286 3.42 9.09 -0.65
N GLU A 287 4.48 9.67 -0.10
CA GLU A 287 5.54 10.34 -0.85
C GLU A 287 6.77 9.45 -0.87
N HIS A 288 7.34 9.26 -2.07
CA HIS A 288 8.62 8.59 -2.21
C HIS A 288 9.77 9.57 -1.98
N LYS A 289 10.59 9.34 -0.94
CA LYS A 289 11.79 10.14 -0.68
C LYS A 289 13.02 9.23 -0.60
N ARG A 290 13.76 9.15 -1.71
CA ARG A 290 15.00 8.37 -1.90
C ARG A 290 14.82 6.85 -1.72
N ARG A 291 14.77 6.38 -0.47
CA ARG A 291 14.70 4.96 -0.05
C ARG A 291 13.67 4.73 1.05
N ARG A 292 12.82 5.72 1.32
CA ARG A 292 11.81 5.67 2.38
C ARG A 292 10.46 6.09 1.81
N PHE A 293 9.43 5.38 2.23
CA PHE A 293 8.05 5.80 2.04
C PHE A 293 7.63 6.60 3.25
N ILE A 294 7.07 7.78 2.98
CA ILE A 294 6.60 8.66 4.04
C ILE A 294 5.11 8.89 3.82
N ILE A 295 4.31 8.57 4.83
CA ILE A 295 2.88 8.81 4.81
C ILE A 295 2.67 10.30 5.06
N LYS A 296 2.24 11.01 4.02
CA LYS A 296 1.93 12.44 4.09
C LYS A 296 0.56 12.70 4.68
N HIS A 297 -0.38 11.81 4.39
CA HIS A 297 -1.77 11.93 4.76
C HIS A 297 -2.34 10.54 4.99
N GLY A 298 -3.05 10.37 6.09
CA GLY A 298 -3.80 9.16 6.39
C GLY A 298 -5.22 9.52 6.79
N GLU A 299 -6.21 8.79 6.30
CA GLU A 299 -7.59 8.96 6.73
C GLU A 299 -8.36 7.64 6.75
N ILE A 300 -9.34 7.57 7.66
CA ILE A 300 -10.31 6.48 7.70
C ILE A 300 -11.67 7.05 7.33
N ASN A 301 -12.31 6.41 6.35
CA ASN A 301 -13.63 6.77 5.87
C ASN A 301 -14.58 5.58 6.00
N LEU A 302 -15.84 5.85 6.31
CA LEU A 302 -16.91 4.87 6.27
C LEU A 302 -17.67 5.03 4.96
N LEU A 303 -17.75 3.98 4.15
CA LEU A 303 -18.60 3.93 2.97
C LEU A 303 -20.00 3.48 3.37
N SER A 304 -21.00 4.34 3.15
CA SER A 304 -22.40 3.95 3.27
C SER A 304 -22.88 3.19 2.04
N ARG A 305 -23.87 2.30 2.20
CA ARG A 305 -24.55 1.62 1.07
C ARG A 305 -25.17 2.57 0.04
N GLN A 306 -25.38 3.83 0.40
CA GLN A 306 -25.82 4.89 -0.52
C GLN A 306 -24.67 5.50 -1.35
N GLY A 307 -23.45 4.94 -1.27
CA GLY A 307 -22.26 5.45 -1.96
C GLY A 307 -21.66 6.72 -1.34
N LYS A 308 -22.11 7.14 -0.15
CA LYS A 308 -21.60 8.34 0.53
C LYS A 308 -20.48 7.98 1.49
N PHE A 309 -19.36 8.70 1.39
CA PHE A 309 -18.26 8.60 2.34
C PHE A 309 -18.50 9.49 3.56
N LYS A 310 -18.25 8.95 4.75
CA LYS A 310 -18.21 9.70 6.00
C LYS A 310 -16.81 9.59 6.58
N ARG A 311 -16.08 10.70 6.58
CA ARG A 311 -14.77 10.78 7.22
C ARG A 311 -14.88 10.57 8.72
N LEU A 312 -14.15 9.59 9.22
CA LEU A 312 -14.13 9.19 10.62
C LEU A 312 -12.93 9.79 11.34
N LEU A 313 -11.74 9.58 10.76
CA LEU A 313 -10.47 9.97 11.33
C LEU A 313 -9.58 10.54 10.23
N GLU A 314 -8.79 11.54 10.60
CA GLU A 314 -7.78 12.14 9.74
C GLU A 314 -6.50 12.24 10.57
N GLN A 315 -5.41 11.73 10.01
CA GLN A 315 -4.07 11.79 10.54
C GLN A 315 -3.35 12.94 9.85
N ALA A 316 -3.32 14.08 10.54
CA ALA A 316 -2.69 15.30 10.05
C ALA A 316 -1.16 15.32 10.24
N GLU A 317 -0.62 14.44 11.09
CA GLU A 317 0.80 14.37 11.37
C GLU A 317 1.48 13.31 10.49
N ARG A 318 2.60 13.72 9.88
CA ARG A 318 3.47 12.89 9.04
C ARG A 318 3.97 11.70 9.87
N GLU A 319 3.61 10.49 9.47
CA GLU A 319 4.15 9.27 10.08
C GLU A 319 5.43 8.87 9.35
N ASP A 320 6.50 8.64 10.11
CA ASP A 320 7.78 8.23 9.57
C ASP A 320 7.86 6.69 9.51
N GLU A 321 8.40 6.23 8.38
CA GLU A 321 8.88 4.87 8.11
C GLU A 321 7.82 3.75 8.06
N LEU A 322 7.26 3.56 6.87
CA LEU A 322 7.03 2.19 6.40
C LEU A 322 8.41 1.59 6.09
N ALA A 323 8.72 0.42 6.66
CA ALA A 323 9.92 -0.32 6.30
C ALA A 323 9.92 -0.51 4.78
N PRO A 324 10.96 -0.05 4.05
CA PRO A 324 10.98 -0.15 2.61
C PRO A 324 10.95 -1.64 2.25
N ASN A 325 9.95 -2.06 1.48
CA ASN A 325 10.08 -3.27 0.70
C ASN A 325 10.93 -2.91 -0.53
N PRO A 326 12.20 -3.33 -0.62
CA PRO A 326 13.12 -2.89 -1.66
C PRO A 326 12.69 -3.30 -3.08
N ASP A 327 11.72 -4.22 -3.20
CA ASP A 327 11.29 -4.81 -4.47
C ASP A 327 9.90 -4.35 -4.96
N THR A 328 9.19 -3.50 -4.21
CA THR A 328 7.85 -3.04 -4.62
C THR A 328 7.93 -1.65 -5.23
N ALA A 329 7.76 -1.57 -6.56
CA ALA A 329 7.47 -0.29 -7.21
C ALA A 329 6.25 0.33 -6.53
N VAL A 330 6.33 1.62 -6.20
CA VAL A 330 5.20 2.33 -5.61
C VAL A 330 4.11 2.45 -6.66
N GLN A 331 3.09 1.61 -6.54
CA GLN A 331 1.92 1.68 -7.38
C GLN A 331 0.75 2.21 -6.55
N GLU A 332 -0.08 2.99 -7.22
CA GLU A 332 -1.41 3.31 -6.70
C GLU A 332 -2.27 2.08 -6.84
N PHE A 333 -2.95 1.70 -5.77
CA PHE A 333 -3.83 0.54 -5.79
C PHE A 333 -4.93 0.67 -4.76
N VAL A 334 -6.03 -0.03 -5.03
CA VAL A 334 -7.12 -0.25 -4.10
C VAL A 334 -7.24 -1.75 -3.93
N ALA A 335 -7.07 -2.23 -2.70
CA ALA A 335 -7.13 -3.65 -2.39
C ALA A 335 -7.85 -3.88 -1.05
N GLU A 336 -8.38 -5.07 -0.84
CA GLU A 336 -8.89 -5.45 0.47
C GLU A 336 -7.74 -5.54 1.47
N LEU A 337 -7.94 -4.92 2.63
CA LEU A 337 -6.98 -4.94 3.72
C LEU A 337 -7.21 -6.20 4.55
N ASN A 338 -6.29 -7.14 4.45
CA ASN A 338 -6.32 -8.37 5.23
C ASN A 338 -5.68 -8.19 6.61
N THR A 339 -6.11 -9.00 7.58
CA THR A 339 -5.60 -9.02 8.96
C THR A 339 -4.15 -9.55 9.08
N ALA A 340 -3.55 -9.98 7.97
CA ALA A 340 -2.28 -10.69 7.94
C ALA A 340 -1.08 -9.89 8.52
N SER A 341 -1.13 -8.56 8.52
CA SER A 341 -0.38 -7.65 9.41
C SER A 341 -0.68 -6.22 8.96
N PRO A 342 -1.39 -5.38 9.74
CA PRO A 342 -1.51 -3.98 9.39
C PRO A 342 -0.12 -3.34 9.40
N LEU A 343 0.28 -2.79 8.27
CA LEU A 343 1.57 -2.14 8.10
C LEU A 343 1.65 -0.81 8.87
N THR A 344 0.50 -0.25 9.24
CA THR A 344 0.41 0.98 10.02
C THR A 344 -0.61 0.89 11.15
N PRO A 345 -0.43 1.67 12.22
CA PRO A 345 -1.44 1.87 13.25
C PRO A 345 -2.83 2.24 12.70
N LEU A 346 -2.90 3.08 11.65
CA LEU A 346 -4.17 3.48 11.02
C LEU A 346 -4.89 2.30 10.38
N GLN A 347 -4.16 1.42 9.69
CA GLN A 347 -4.69 0.16 9.14
C GLN A 347 -5.20 -0.75 10.27
N GLY A 348 -4.48 -0.81 11.39
CA GLY A 348 -4.90 -1.54 12.58
C GLY A 348 -6.24 -1.06 13.15
N ILE A 349 -6.40 0.26 13.28
CA ILE A 349 -7.68 0.86 13.73
C ILE A 349 -8.81 0.46 12.79
N ALA A 350 -8.60 0.55 11.48
CA ALA A 350 -9.65 0.26 10.51
C ALA A 350 -10.09 -1.20 10.51
N LEU A 351 -9.15 -2.14 10.68
CA LEU A 351 -9.46 -3.56 10.84
C LEU A 351 -10.29 -3.81 12.11
N HIS A 352 -9.94 -3.18 13.23
CA HIS A 352 -10.73 -3.24 14.47
C HIS A 352 -12.15 -2.69 14.30
N LEU A 353 -12.29 -1.58 13.57
CA LEU A 353 -13.59 -1.00 13.24
C LEU A 353 -14.43 -1.93 12.35
N ALA A 354 -13.82 -2.44 11.29
CA ALA A 354 -14.44 -3.34 10.33
C ALA A 354 -14.97 -4.62 11.02
N HIS A 355 -14.14 -5.23 11.86
CA HIS A 355 -14.51 -6.41 12.64
C HIS A 355 -15.65 -6.11 13.61
N THR A 356 -15.54 -5.03 14.40
CA THR A 356 -16.56 -4.67 15.41
C THR A 356 -17.90 -4.29 14.78
N LEU A 357 -17.90 -3.76 13.55
CA LEU A 357 -19.13 -3.38 12.85
C LEU A 357 -19.84 -4.55 12.14
N GLY A 358 -19.47 -5.79 12.45
CA GLY A 358 -20.07 -7.00 11.87
C GLY A 358 -19.32 -7.49 10.64
N ASP A 359 -17.98 -7.54 10.74
CA ASP A 359 -17.09 -8.03 9.69
C ASP A 359 -17.30 -7.35 8.33
N LEU A 360 -17.40 -6.02 8.36
CA LEU A 360 -17.45 -5.23 7.13
C LEU A 360 -16.15 -5.38 6.34
N THR A 361 -16.22 -5.27 5.00
CA THR A 361 -15.02 -5.24 4.17
C THR A 361 -14.15 -4.05 4.54
N CYS A 362 -12.87 -4.27 4.80
CA CYS A 362 -11.88 -3.22 5.00
C CYS A 362 -11.08 -3.04 3.70
N ILE A 363 -11.04 -1.83 3.17
CA ILE A 363 -10.39 -1.51 1.89
C ILE A 363 -9.23 -0.56 2.16
N TYR A 364 -8.06 -0.89 1.60
CA TYR A 364 -6.88 -0.04 1.59
C TYR A 364 -6.71 0.64 0.22
N ASP A 365 -6.72 1.97 0.24
CA ASP A 365 -6.49 2.86 -0.90
C ASP A 365 -5.12 3.55 -0.73
N GLN A 366 -4.14 3.13 -1.53
CA GLN A 366 -2.82 3.72 -1.55
C GLN A 366 -2.69 4.67 -2.74
N ARG A 367 -2.37 5.93 -2.46
CA ARG A 367 -2.15 6.97 -3.48
C ARG A 367 -0.74 7.52 -3.41
N THR A 368 -0.19 7.92 -4.54
CA THR A 368 1.13 8.53 -4.62
C THR A 368 1.03 10.04 -4.80
N LYS A 369 2.01 10.78 -4.28
CA LYS A 369 2.11 12.24 -4.48
C LYS A 369 3.28 12.61 -5.37
#